data_AF-A0A0M3JE36-F1
#
_entry.id   AF-A0A0M3JE36-F1
#
_cell.length_a   1.000
_cell.length_b   1.000
_cell.length_c   1.000
_cell.angle_alpha   90.00
_cell.angle_beta   90.00
_cell.angle_gamma   90.00
#
_symmetry.space_group_name_H-M   'P 1'
#
loop_
_entity.id
_entity.type
_entity.pdbx_description
1 polymer ?
#
loop_
_entity_poly.entity_id
_entity_poly.type
_entity_poly.pdbx_seq_one_letter_code
_entity_poly.pdbx_strand_id
1 'polypeptide(L)'
;MHRWGMKGMPANRTTKSHRRIGSVGSTGDARIWPGKRMPGHMGYEWVNTSGLEVLRINPSKQVILSLTLSTLLLLSSILMFNL
;
A
#
# COMPACT_ATOMS: atom_id res chain seq x y z
N MET A 1 3.10 11.72 -3.06
CA MET A 1 3.88 10.51 -3.34
C MET A 1 3.10 9.33 -2.81
N HIS A 2 2.88 8.26 -3.60
CA HIS A 2 1.88 7.25 -3.26
C HIS A 2 2.48 5.96 -2.69
N ARG A 3 3.49 5.35 -3.33
CA ARG A 3 4.05 4.05 -2.92
C ARG A 3 4.67 4.00 -1.53
N TRP A 4 5.45 5.03 -1.19
CA TRP A 4 6.32 5.00 0.00
C TRP A 4 6.01 6.10 1.01
N GLY A 5 4.90 6.82 0.86
CA GLY A 5 4.52 7.91 1.77
C GLY A 5 5.56 9.04 1.91
N MET A 6 6.45 9.23 0.93
CA MET A 6 7.50 10.25 1.01
C MET A 6 6.90 11.66 1.11
N LYS A 7 7.57 12.53 1.87
CA LYS A 7 7.22 13.95 1.96
C LYS A 7 7.67 14.67 0.68
N GLY A 8 6.73 15.35 0.03
CA GLY A 8 7.00 16.18 -1.14
C GLY A 8 7.75 17.46 -0.77
N MET A 9 8.36 18.09 -1.76
CA MET A 9 8.91 19.44 -1.58
C MET A 9 7.79 20.48 -1.51
N PRO A 10 8.01 21.62 -0.83
CA PRO A 10 7.01 22.68 -0.74
C PRO A 10 6.55 23.15 -2.13
N ALA A 11 5.28 23.52 -2.22
CA ALA A 11 4.70 24.03 -3.47
C ALA A 11 5.26 25.42 -3.83
N ASN A 12 5.55 26.25 -2.82
CA ASN A 12 6.07 27.60 -3.02
C ASN A 12 7.60 27.62 -2.97
N ARG A 13 8.23 28.50 -3.77
CA ARG A 13 9.69 28.70 -3.91
C ARG A 13 10.50 27.55 -4.54
N THR A 14 9.86 26.44 -4.92
CA THR A 14 10.51 25.35 -5.65
C THR A 14 9.92 25.28 -7.06
N THR A 15 10.74 25.22 -8.12
CA THR A 15 10.20 25.33 -9.50
C THR A 15 9.97 23.97 -10.18
N LYS A 16 10.76 22.93 -9.85
CA LYS A 16 10.83 21.67 -10.64
C LYS A 16 10.83 20.38 -9.84
N SER A 17 10.68 20.43 -8.51
CA SER A 17 10.97 19.27 -7.64
C SER A 17 9.88 18.94 -6.63
N HIS A 18 8.61 19.27 -6.92
CA HIS A 18 7.48 19.04 -5.99
C HIS A 18 7.26 17.56 -5.63
N ARG A 19 7.35 16.66 -6.62
CA ARG A 19 7.07 15.21 -6.47
C ARG A 19 8.23 14.31 -6.86
N ARG A 20 9.44 14.87 -6.98
CA ARG A 20 10.63 14.09 -7.32
C ARG A 20 11.10 13.26 -6.13
N ILE A 21 11.74 12.14 -6.42
CA ILE A 21 12.48 11.39 -5.41
C ILE A 21 13.65 12.24 -4.90
N GLY A 22 13.91 12.18 -3.60
CA GLY A 22 15.06 12.89 -2.99
C GLY A 22 16.39 12.24 -3.36
N SER A 23 17.45 12.58 -2.62
CA SER A 23 18.78 11.98 -2.86
C SER A 23 18.74 10.45 -2.70
N VAL A 24 19.33 9.76 -3.67
CA VAL A 24 19.32 8.29 -3.76
C VAL A 24 20.61 7.67 -3.19
N GLY A 25 21.73 8.41 -3.23
CA GLY A 25 23.06 7.95 -2.80
C GLY A 25 23.82 8.99 -1.95
N SER A 26 25.05 8.63 -1.57
CA SER A 26 25.98 9.47 -0.83
C SER A 26 27.28 9.65 -1.62
N THR A 27 27.96 10.78 -1.46
CA THR A 27 29.31 10.98 -2.00
C THR A 27 30.26 9.97 -1.36
N GLY A 28 30.79 9.04 -2.15
CA GLY A 28 31.66 7.94 -1.70
C GLY A 28 31.15 6.56 -2.12
N ASP A 29 29.84 6.41 -2.28
CA ASP A 29 29.24 5.18 -2.82
C ASP A 29 29.04 5.32 -4.32
N ALA A 30 29.83 4.58 -5.12
CA ALA A 30 29.69 4.56 -6.59
C ALA A 30 28.45 3.80 -7.10
N ARG A 31 27.59 3.34 -6.19
CA ARG A 31 26.39 2.55 -6.50
C ARG A 31 25.21 2.93 -5.62
N ILE A 32 24.03 2.54 -6.06
CA ILE A 32 22.81 2.62 -5.26
C ILE A 32 22.66 1.31 -4.47
N TRP A 33 22.41 1.41 -3.17
CA TRP A 33 22.18 0.25 -2.33
C TRP A 33 20.85 -0.44 -2.69
N PRO A 34 20.82 -1.79 -2.79
CA PRO A 34 19.59 -2.53 -3.04
C PRO A 34 18.59 -2.32 -1.89
N GLY A 35 17.29 -2.28 -2.22
CA GLY A 35 16.23 -2.00 -1.25
C GLY A 35 15.90 -0.53 -1.05
N LYS A 36 16.58 0.40 -1.76
CA LYS A 36 16.18 1.81 -1.76
C LYS A 36 14.77 1.97 -2.34
N ARG A 37 13.89 2.62 -1.57
CA ARG A 37 12.49 2.86 -1.93
C ARG A 37 12.38 3.75 -3.19
N MET A 38 11.97 3.16 -4.31
CA MET A 38 11.84 3.81 -5.62
C MET A 38 10.42 3.72 -6.19
N PRO A 39 10.01 4.63 -7.09
CA PRO A 39 8.73 4.50 -7.78
C PRO A 39 8.63 3.16 -8.54
N GLY A 40 7.44 2.61 -8.62
CA GLY A 40 7.14 1.39 -9.38
C GLY A 40 5.68 0.98 -9.16
N HIS A 41 5.33 -0.20 -9.64
CA HIS A 41 3.99 -0.75 -9.52
C HIS A 41 3.54 -0.81 -8.05
N MET A 42 2.30 -0.40 -7.78
CA MET A 42 1.66 -0.48 -6.47
C MET A 42 0.43 -1.40 -6.61
N GLY A 43 0.27 -2.31 -5.66
CA GLY A 43 -0.83 -3.27 -5.65
C GLY A 43 -0.45 -4.61 -6.29
N TYR A 44 -1.40 -5.54 -6.32
CA TYR A 44 -1.17 -6.95 -6.67
C TYR A 44 -0.16 -7.65 -5.73
N GLU A 45 -0.25 -7.34 -4.45
CA GLU A 45 0.57 -7.98 -3.40
C GLU A 45 -0.37 -8.68 -2.41
N TRP A 46 0.00 -9.89 -2.00
CA TRP A 46 -0.71 -10.63 -0.97
C TRP A 46 -0.39 -10.04 0.41
N VAL A 47 -1.42 -9.58 1.12
CA VAL A 47 -1.27 -9.03 2.47
C VAL A 47 -1.97 -9.96 3.46
N ASN A 48 -1.21 -10.53 4.38
CA ASN A 48 -1.75 -11.33 5.48
C ASN A 48 -2.09 -10.39 6.66
N THR A 49 -3.36 -10.38 7.07
CA THR A 49 -3.81 -9.65 8.27
C THR A 49 -3.93 -10.62 9.43
N SER A 50 -3.02 -10.54 10.40
CA SER A 50 -3.06 -11.31 11.65
C SER A 50 -3.90 -10.59 12.72
N GLY A 51 -4.60 -11.34 13.58
CA GLY A 51 -5.36 -10.78 14.71
C GLY A 51 -6.85 -10.54 14.45
N LEU A 52 -7.48 -11.38 13.62
CA LEU A 52 -8.90 -11.29 13.31
C LEU A 52 -9.75 -11.83 14.47
N GLU A 53 -10.63 -10.99 15.02
CA GLU A 53 -11.64 -11.41 15.98
C GLU A 53 -12.91 -11.89 15.25
N VAL A 54 -13.35 -13.09 15.60
CA VAL A 54 -14.57 -13.70 15.05
C VAL A 54 -15.75 -13.33 15.93
N LEU A 55 -16.67 -12.52 15.41
CA LEU A 55 -17.85 -12.07 16.18
C LEU A 55 -18.93 -13.14 16.22
N ARG A 56 -19.18 -13.82 15.08
CA ARG A 56 -20.28 -14.79 14.96
C ARG A 56 -20.02 -15.79 13.84
N ILE A 57 -20.36 -17.05 14.13
CA ILE A 57 -20.32 -18.16 13.17
C ILE A 57 -21.75 -18.67 13.00
N ASN A 58 -22.28 -18.62 11.77
CA ASN A 58 -23.58 -19.21 11.44
C ASN A 58 -23.37 -20.46 10.56
N PRO A 59 -23.41 -21.67 11.13
CA PRO A 59 -23.09 -22.90 10.40
C PRO A 59 -24.09 -23.21 9.27
N SER A 60 -25.35 -22.78 9.39
CA SER A 60 -26.40 -23.03 8.39
C SER A 60 -26.20 -22.28 7.07
N LYS A 61 -25.48 -21.15 7.09
CA LYS A 61 -25.22 -20.31 5.92
C LYS A 61 -23.74 -20.32 5.51
N GLN A 62 -22.90 -21.05 6.24
CA GLN A 62 -21.43 -21.08 6.08
C GLN A 62 -20.82 -19.65 6.04
N VAL A 63 -21.37 -18.73 6.83
CA VAL A 63 -20.86 -17.34 6.91
C VAL A 63 -20.19 -17.12 8.27
N ILE A 64 -18.95 -16.64 8.21
CA ILE A 64 -18.18 -16.19 9.36
C ILE A 64 -18.12 -14.66 9.28
N LEU A 65 -18.68 -13.98 10.29
CA LEU A 65 -18.61 -12.53 10.42
C LEU A 65 -17.39 -12.19 11.29
N SER A 66 -16.37 -11.58 10.67
CA SER A 66 -15.23 -10.98 11.36
C SER A 66 -15.36 -9.46 11.35
N LEU A 67 -15.02 -8.81 12.46
CA LEU A 67 -15.01 -7.35 12.54
C LEU A 67 -13.70 -6.86 11.88
N THR A 68 -13.72 -6.49 10.60
CA THR A 68 -12.55 -5.84 9.99
C THR A 68 -12.96 -4.55 9.30
N LEU A 69 -12.21 -3.46 9.51
CA LEU A 69 -12.36 -2.23 8.74
C LEU A 69 -11.98 -2.41 7.25
N SER A 70 -11.34 -3.53 6.87
CA SER A 70 -10.82 -3.77 5.52
C SER A 70 -11.75 -4.54 4.57
N THR A 71 -12.77 -5.25 5.07
CA THR A 71 -13.65 -6.11 4.23
C THR A 71 -14.49 -5.33 3.22
N LEU A 72 -14.78 -4.05 3.47
CA LEU A 72 -15.47 -3.19 2.50
C LEU A 72 -14.67 -2.94 1.21
N LEU A 73 -13.33 -3.02 1.26
CA LEU A 73 -12.47 -2.75 0.10
C LEU A 73 -12.24 -3.96 -0.79
N LEU A 74 -12.34 -5.18 -0.25
CA LEU A 74 -12.12 -6.42 -1.00
C LEU A 74 -13.39 -6.96 -1.67
N LEU A 75 -14.57 -6.70 -1.09
CA LEU A 75 -15.83 -7.19 -1.63
C LEU A 75 -16.14 -6.57 -3.01
N SER A 76 -15.73 -5.32 -3.26
CA SER A 76 -15.87 -4.67 -4.57
C SER A 76 -14.92 -5.26 -5.63
N SER A 77 -13.69 -5.66 -5.26
CA SER A 77 -12.73 -6.24 -6.20
C SER A 77 -13.05 -7.69 -6.60
N ILE A 78 -13.60 -8.49 -5.68
CA ILE A 78 -13.94 -9.90 -5.96
C ILE A 78 -15.23 -10.02 -6.79
N LEU A 79 -16.21 -9.12 -6.56
CA LEU A 79 -17.45 -9.08 -7.34
C LEU A 79 -17.25 -8.62 -8.79
N MET A 80 -16.27 -7.74 -9.08
CA MET A 80 -15.98 -7.32 -10.47
C MET A 80 -15.24 -8.38 -11.30
N PHE A 81 -14.71 -9.44 -10.69
CA PHE A 81 -14.01 -10.52 -11.41
C PHE A 81 -14.92 -11.72 -11.72
N ASN A 82 -16.16 -11.74 -11.21
CA ASN A 82 -17.13 -12.82 -11.42
C ASN A 82 -18.40 -12.36 -12.19
N LEU A 83 -18.26 -11.31 -13.02
CA LEU A 83 -19.28 -10.86 -13.99
C LEU A 83 -18.64 -10.66 -15.36
#